data_AF-A0A357N4E0-F1
#
_entry.id   AF-A0A357N4E0-F1
#
_cell.length_a   1.000
_cell.length_b   1.000
_cell.length_c   1.000
_cell.angle_alpha   90.00
_cell.angle_beta   90.00
_cell.angle_gamma   90.00
#
_symmetry.space_group_name_H-M   'P 1'
#
loop_
_entity.id
_entity.type
_entity.pdbx_description
1 polymer ?
#
loop_
_entity_poly.entity_id
_entity_poly.type
_entity_poly.pdbx_seq_one_letter_code
_entity_poly.pdbx_strand_id
1 'polypeptide(L)' 'LGKRQIFSGIRGSYGEPEALVGRSVVFIANLAPRKMRFGLSEGMILSAGFDGGALALLDADSGAQPGMPVR' A
#
# COMPACT_ATOMS: atom_id res chain seq x y z
N LEU A 1 0.23 -0.33 -15.12
CA LEU A 1 1.22 -0.83 -14.14
C LEU A 1 1.12 -2.34 -13.86
N GLY A 2 0.13 -3.06 -14.41
CA GLY A 2 -0.03 -4.50 -14.19
C GLY A 2 -0.43 -4.84 -12.75
N LYS A 3 -0.46 -6.14 -12.44
CA LYS A 3 -0.63 -6.65 -11.07
C LYS A 3 0.74 -6.67 -10.38
N ARG A 4 0.79 -6.28 -9.11
CA ARG A 4 2.01 -6.26 -8.29
C ARG A 4 1.76 -6.88 -6.92
N GLN A 5 2.78 -7.50 -6.35
CA GLN A 5 2.78 -7.95 -4.96
C GLN A 5 3.55 -6.96 -4.08
N ILE A 6 2.89 -6.41 -3.06
CA ILE A 6 3.50 -5.48 -2.10
C ILE A 6 3.20 -5.97 -0.69
N PHE A 7 4.24 -6.16 0.11
CA PHE A 7 4.10 -6.48 1.52
C PHE A 7 4.05 -5.19 2.33
N SER A 8 3.05 -5.06 3.22
CA SER A 8 2.83 -3.87 4.04
C SER A 8 2.66 -4.22 5.51
N GLY A 9 3.33 -3.46 6.38
CA GLY A 9 3.36 -3.66 7.84
C GLY A 9 2.14 -3.11 8.57
N ILE A 10 0.94 -3.18 7.98
CA ILE A 10 -0.26 -2.46 8.45
C ILE A 10 -1.23 -3.31 9.29
N ARG A 11 -0.88 -4.58 9.55
CA ARG A 11 -1.76 -5.53 10.28
C ARG A 11 -2.24 -5.00 11.63
N GLY A 12 -1.40 -4.25 12.35
CA GLY A 12 -1.76 -3.68 13.65
C GLY A 12 -2.90 -2.65 13.59
N SER A 13 -3.15 -2.07 12.43
CA SER A 13 -4.20 -1.05 12.21
C SER A 13 -5.38 -1.57 11.40
N TYR A 14 -5.21 -2.70 10.71
CA TYR A 14 -6.24 -3.34 9.89
C TYR A 14 -6.33 -4.81 10.25
N GLY A 15 -7.19 -5.10 11.24
CA GLY A 15 -7.41 -6.46 11.75
C GLY A 15 -8.26 -7.34 10.83
N GLU A 16 -9.03 -6.74 9.93
CA GLU A 16 -9.93 -7.39 8.97
C GLU A 16 -9.38 -7.19 7.54
N PRO A 17 -8.62 -8.15 6.99
CA PRO A 17 -8.02 -8.04 5.66
C PRO A 17 -9.05 -7.86 4.54
N GLU A 18 -10.23 -8.44 4.69
CA GLU A 18 -11.31 -8.43 3.70
C GLU A 18 -11.80 -7.01 3.43
N ALA A 19 -11.77 -6.13 4.44
CA ALA A 19 -12.14 -4.72 4.31
C ALA A 19 -11.15 -3.90 3.44
N LEU A 20 -9.97 -4.44 3.13
CA LEU A 20 -8.99 -3.81 2.25
C LEU A 20 -9.23 -4.13 0.77
N VAL A 21 -10.05 -5.14 0.46
CA VAL A 21 -10.34 -5.53 -0.93
C VAL A 21 -11.16 -4.43 -1.61
N GLY A 22 -10.71 -3.99 -2.78
CA GLY A 22 -11.36 -2.93 -3.56
C GLY A 22 -10.99 -1.50 -3.13
N ARG A 23 -10.22 -1.33 -2.04
CA ARG A 23 -9.75 -0.02 -1.60
C ARG A 23 -8.57 0.46 -2.45
N SER A 24 -8.65 1.69 -2.93
CA SER A 24 -7.52 2.37 -3.59
C SER A 24 -6.46 2.77 -2.57
N VAL A 25 -5.18 2.63 -2.95
CA VAL A 25 -4.05 3.03 -2.13
C VAL A 25 -3.01 3.76 -2.95
N VAL A 26 -2.22 4.61 -2.29
CA VAL A 26 -1.02 5.21 -2.88
C VAL A 26 0.20 4.35 -2.59
N PHE A 27 1.05 4.12 -3.60
CA PHE A 27 2.28 3.35 -3.44
C PHE A 27 3.39 3.85 -4.37
N ILE A 28 4.64 3.58 -3.99
CA ILE A 28 5.82 3.88 -4.80
C ILE A 28 6.12 2.70 -5.73
N ALA A 29 6.07 2.94 -7.04
CA ALA A 29 6.18 1.90 -8.06
C ALA A 29 7.59 1.73 -8.67
N ASN A 30 8.50 2.68 -8.44
CA ASN A 30 9.86 2.72 -9.04
C ASN A 30 10.96 2.22 -8.10
N LEU A 31 10.63 1.70 -6.92
CA LEU A 31 11.62 1.07 -6.06
C LEU A 31 12.04 -0.28 -6.64
N ALA A 32 13.33 -0.60 -6.49
CA ALA A 32 13.82 -1.93 -6.80
C ALA A 32 13.09 -2.99 -5.93
N PRO A 33 12.70 -4.14 -6.49
CA PRO A 33 12.05 -5.20 -5.72
C PRO A 33 12.88 -5.64 -4.52
N ARG A 34 12.24 -5.80 -3.36
CA ARG A 34 12.90 -6.20 -2.11
C ARG A 34 12.45 -7.59 -1.70
N LYS A 35 13.41 -8.52 -1.56
CA LYS A 35 13.13 -9.83 -0.98
C LYS A 35 12.84 -9.68 0.51
N MET A 36 11.69 -10.19 0.94
CA MET A 36 11.25 -10.22 2.33
C MET A 36 11.03 -11.68 2.76
N ARG A 37 10.75 -11.90 4.05
CA ARG A 37 10.50 -13.24 4.60
C ARG A 37 9.38 -13.99 3.86
N PHE A 38 8.39 -13.27 3.35
CA PHE A 38 7.16 -13.84 2.79
C PHE A 38 7.13 -13.87 1.25
N GLY A 39 8.16 -13.35 0.58
CA GLY A 39 8.19 -13.24 -0.88
C GLY A 39 8.90 -11.98 -1.36
N LEU A 40 8.65 -11.61 -2.61
CA LEU A 40 9.21 -10.42 -3.24
C LEU A 40 8.22 -9.25 -3.13
N SER A 41 8.64 -8.13 -2.52
CA SER A 41 7.86 -6.89 -2.52
C SER A 41 8.27 -6.02 -3.71
N GLU A 42 7.32 -5.66 -4.56
CA GLU A 42 7.52 -4.92 -5.82
C GLU A 42 7.14 -3.42 -5.72
N GLY A 43 7.15 -2.90 -4.48
CA GLY A 43 6.82 -1.52 -4.17
C GLY A 43 6.69 -1.27 -2.67
N MET A 44 6.18 -0.08 -2.34
CA MET A 44 5.92 0.37 -0.97
C MET A 44 4.60 1.11 -0.92
N ILE A 45 3.62 0.60 -0.18
CA ILE A 45 2.36 1.32 0.10
C ILE A 45 2.65 2.46 1.08
N LEU A 46 2.04 3.63 0.85
CA LEU A 46 2.17 4.78 1.73
C LEU A 46 1.05 4.78 2.78
N SER A 47 1.43 5.12 4.01
CA SER A 47 0.52 5.26 5.15
C SER A 47 1.01 6.39 6.03
N ALA A 48 0.08 7.11 6.65
CA ALA A 48 0.36 8.15 7.64
C ALA A 48 0.11 7.61 9.06
N GLY A 49 0.90 8.07 10.02
CA GLY A 49 0.74 7.71 11.42
C GLY A 49 1.82 8.37 12.27
N PHE A 50 1.57 8.49 13.56
CA PHE A 50 2.59 8.89 14.53
C PHE A 50 3.39 7.68 15.01
N ASP A 51 4.57 7.92 15.59
CA ASP A 51 5.42 6.86 16.12
C ASP A 51 4.67 5.99 17.15
N GLY A 52 4.67 4.67 16.91
CA GLY A 52 3.96 3.70 17.75
C GLY A 52 2.43 3.73 17.66
N GLY A 53 1.87 4.60 16.82
CA GLY A 53 0.42 4.74 16.62
C GLY A 53 -0.16 3.88 15.49
N ALA A 54 -1.47 3.99 15.31
CA ALA A 54 -2.16 3.36 14.18
C ALA A 54 -1.76 4.02 12.85
N LEU A 55 -1.62 3.20 11.82
CA LEU A 55 -1.35 3.61 10.45
C LEU A 55 -2.67 3.80 9.70
N ALA A 56 -2.79 4.95 9.04
CA ALA A 56 -3.84 5.27 8.09
C ALA A 56 -3.28 5.13 6.66
N LEU A 57 -3.82 4.18 5.90
CA LEU A 57 -3.55 4.06 4.47
C LEU A 57 -3.96 5.36 3.74
N LEU A 58 -3.06 5.89 2.93
CA LEU A 58 -3.40 7.00 2.03
C LEU A 58 -4.24 6.48 0.87
N ASP A 59 -5.38 7.13 0.63
CA ASP A 59 -6.22 6.85 -0.52
C ASP A 59 -6.02 7.88 -1.64
N ALA A 60 -6.82 7.76 -2.68
CA ALA A 60 -6.90 8.72 -3.76
C ALA A 60 -8.35 9.17 -3.92
N ASP A 61 -8.53 10.38 -4.43
CA ASP A 61 -9.85 10.90 -4.82
C ASP A 61 -10.60 9.91 -5.72
N SER A 62 -11.93 9.92 -5.66
CA SER A 62 -12.80 9.02 -6.42
C SER A 62 -12.62 9.10 -7.95
N GLY A 63 -12.11 10.21 -8.49
CA GLY A 63 -11.78 10.36 -9.91
C GLY A 63 -10.44 9.73 -10.31
N ALA A 64 -9.60 9.32 -9.35
CA ALA A 64 -8.32 8.71 -9.62
C ALA A 64 -8.48 7.26 -10.11
N GLN A 65 -7.82 6.95 -11.23
CA GLN A 65 -7.83 5.60 -11.80
C GLN A 65 -6.58 4.81 -11.37
N PRO A 66 -6.69 3.47 -11.26
CA PRO A 66 -5.53 2.62 -10.96
C PRO A 66 -4.34 2.85 -11.89
N GLY A 67 -3.22 3.26 -11.30
CA GLY A 67 -1.97 3.51 -12.00
C GLY A 67 -1.79 4.93 -12.56
N MET A 68 -2.69 5.86 -12.25
CA MET A 68 -2.41 7.30 -12.44
C MET A 68 -1.16 7.71 -11.64
N PRO A 69 -0.21 8.47 -12.24
CA PRO A 69 0.96 8.96 -11.52
C PRO A 69 0.58 9.99 -10.45
N VAL A 70 1.12 9.83 -9.25
CA VAL A 70 1.06 10.85 -8.19
C VAL A 70 1.95 12.04 -8.58
N ARG A 71 1.52 13.25 -8.25
CA ARG A 71 2.21 14.51 -8.53
C ARG A 71 2.43 15.29 -7.24
#